data_AF-A0A957RHD2-F1
#
_entry.id   AF-A0A957RHD2-F1
#
_cell.length_a   1.000
_cell.length_b   1.000
_cell.length_c   1.000
_cell.angle_alpha   90.00
_cell.angle_beta   90.00
_cell.angle_gamma   90.00
#
_symmetry.space_group_name_H-M   'P 1'
#
loop_
_entity.id
_entity.type
_entity.pdbx_description
1 polymer ?
#
loop_
_entity_poly.entity_id
_entity_poly.type
_entity_poly.pdbx_seq_one_letter_code
_entity_poly.pdbx_strand_id
1 'polypeptide(L)'
;MTRKGRQPSPSRKGEGDGSSVPQARRSADPALAESRALVDCLYDAVFLLDADGVIEYANAAAHALSPRRGAVAGKSLPRVLGGRQNRRHAALIRQVSANGTDLRECLLHVYSDGDRWLDVQYSPFHAATSRPMILAQVRDVTAEREADEQLRQTLEERELLYRAGAELGRSLDLGHIFTTMRSMIAERLDCDVLYLSSFDADSEMITCLFAWQDGHPMEIAGFPPVKLAPEGKGTQSLVIRTG
;
A
#
# COMPACT_ATOMS: atom_id res chain seq x y z
N MET A 1 103.76 -21.28 38.17
CA MET A 1 103.50 -19.97 38.81
C MET A 1 103.42 -18.98 37.65
N THR A 2 102.33 -18.30 37.31
CA THR A 2 101.34 -17.58 38.14
C THR A 2 100.07 -17.37 37.30
N ARG A 3 98.89 -17.63 37.89
CA ARG A 3 97.55 -17.32 37.35
C ARG A 3 97.33 -15.80 37.31
N LYS A 4 96.70 -15.30 36.23
CA LYS A 4 95.84 -14.09 36.15
C LYS A 4 95.03 -14.27 34.86
N GLY A 5 93.72 -14.48 34.87
CA GLY A 5 92.68 -13.63 35.46
C GLY A 5 92.12 -12.74 34.34
N ARG A 6 91.24 -13.28 33.48
CA ARG A 6 90.59 -12.55 32.37
C ARG A 6 89.13 -12.31 32.74
N GLN A 7 88.81 -11.06 33.06
CA GLN A 7 87.46 -10.51 33.20
C GLN A 7 87.03 -9.83 31.87
N PRO A 8 85.73 -9.52 31.68
CA PRO A 8 85.08 -9.46 30.37
C PRO A 8 85.11 -8.08 29.69
N SER A 9 84.87 -8.10 28.38
CA SER A 9 84.75 -6.93 27.50
C SER A 9 83.44 -6.14 27.73
N PRO A 10 83.43 -4.80 27.56
CA PRO A 10 82.24 -3.96 27.61
C PRO A 10 81.66 -3.65 26.21
N SER A 11 80.46 -3.03 26.19
CA SER A 11 79.72 -2.40 25.06
C SER A 11 78.55 -3.26 24.54
N ARG A 12 77.33 -2.77 24.32
CA ARG A 12 76.80 -1.41 24.15
C ARG A 12 75.28 -1.44 24.43
N LYS A 13 74.76 -0.41 25.10
CA LYS A 13 73.33 -0.09 25.10
C LYS A 13 72.92 0.35 23.69
N GLY A 14 71.78 -0.14 23.22
CA GLY A 14 71.07 0.35 22.04
C GLY A 14 69.58 0.37 22.35
N GLU A 15 69.05 1.57 22.56
CA GLU A 15 67.63 1.90 22.43
C GLU A 15 67.19 1.60 20.99
N GLY A 16 65.95 1.13 20.83
CA GLY A 16 65.42 0.70 19.55
C GLY A 16 63.93 0.44 19.67
N ASP A 17 63.22 1.56 19.72
CA ASP A 17 61.78 1.73 19.63
C ASP A 17 61.17 1.04 18.39
N GLY A 18 59.88 0.70 18.48
CA GLY A 18 59.01 0.50 17.32
C GLY A 18 59.19 -0.77 16.46
N SER A 19 58.36 -1.77 16.71
CA SER A 19 57.81 -2.58 15.60
C SER A 19 56.36 -2.93 15.87
N SER A 20 55.53 -1.89 15.76
CA SER A 20 54.38 -1.87 14.87
C SER A 20 53.72 -3.22 14.59
N VAL A 21 52.71 -3.55 15.39
CA VAL A 21 51.58 -4.36 14.94
C VAL A 21 51.17 -3.87 13.55
N PRO A 22 51.11 -4.70 12.49
CA PRO A 22 50.46 -4.29 11.26
C PRO A 22 48.97 -4.25 11.56
N GLN A 23 48.48 -3.11 12.07
CA GLN A 23 47.10 -2.70 11.88
C GLN A 23 46.92 -2.60 10.37
N ALA A 24 46.42 -3.69 9.80
CA ALA A 24 45.92 -3.74 8.45
C ALA A 24 44.86 -2.63 8.33
N ARG A 25 45.30 -1.50 7.79
CA ARG A 25 44.44 -0.39 7.42
C ARG A 25 43.44 -0.96 6.43
N ARG A 26 42.20 -1.18 6.87
CA ARG A 26 41.04 -1.20 5.99
C ARG A 26 40.93 0.19 5.40
N SER A 27 41.68 0.47 4.34
CA SER A 27 41.41 1.58 3.45
C SER A 27 40.09 1.27 2.74
N ALA A 28 38.97 1.63 3.38
CA ALA A 28 37.70 1.73 2.70
C ALA A 28 37.84 2.86 1.68
N ASP A 29 37.75 2.51 0.41
CA ASP A 29 37.82 3.45 -0.70
C ASP A 29 36.73 4.52 -0.51
N PRO A 30 37.06 5.82 -0.39
CA PRO A 30 36.09 6.86 -0.06
C PRO A 30 34.93 6.94 -1.06
N ALA A 31 35.18 6.62 -2.33
CA ALA A 31 34.14 6.56 -3.37
C ALA A 31 33.12 5.42 -3.13
N LEU A 32 33.56 4.27 -2.62
CA LEU A 32 32.68 3.16 -2.23
C LEU A 32 31.89 3.49 -0.96
N ALA A 33 32.47 4.26 -0.03
CA ALA A 33 31.76 4.74 1.15
C ALA A 33 30.67 5.75 0.78
N GLU A 34 30.96 6.68 -0.13
CA GLU A 34 30.02 7.68 -0.63
C GLU A 34 28.87 7.05 -1.43
N SER A 35 29.16 6.12 -2.36
CA SER A 35 28.14 5.41 -3.12
C SER A 35 27.18 4.60 -2.21
N ARG A 36 27.69 3.96 -1.15
CA ARG A 36 26.85 3.25 -0.17
C ARG A 36 25.95 4.20 0.61
N ALA A 37 26.50 5.33 1.06
CA ALA A 37 25.73 6.33 1.78
C ALA A 37 24.57 6.89 0.93
N LEU A 38 24.78 7.08 -0.38
CA LEU A 38 23.72 7.53 -1.29
C LEU A 38 22.58 6.50 -1.41
N VAL A 39 22.90 5.22 -1.53
CA VAL A 39 21.89 4.15 -1.65
C VAL A 39 21.16 3.89 -0.33
N ASP A 40 21.82 4.11 0.82
CA ASP A 40 21.21 4.02 2.15
C ASP A 40 20.22 5.15 2.42
N CYS A 41 20.34 6.28 1.74
CA CYS A 41 19.37 7.39 1.80
C CYS A 41 18.13 7.17 0.91
N LEU A 42 18.12 6.14 0.05
CA LEU A 42 16.95 5.84 -0.77
C LEU A 42 15.81 5.30 0.09
N TYR A 43 14.60 5.81 -0.16
CA TYR A 43 13.38 5.35 0.51
C TYR A 43 12.98 3.94 0.09
N ASP A 44 13.27 3.56 -1.16
CA ASP A 44 12.99 2.23 -1.68
C ASP A 44 13.99 1.21 -1.15
N ALA A 45 13.52 -0.01 -0.89
CA ALA A 45 14.36 -1.12 -0.52
C ALA A 45 15.19 -1.56 -1.73
N VAL A 46 16.51 -1.52 -1.60
CA VAL A 46 17.45 -1.91 -2.66
C VAL A 46 18.27 -3.10 -2.19
N PHE A 47 18.29 -4.15 -3.00
CA PHE A 47 19.15 -5.32 -2.84
C PHE A 47 20.06 -5.46 -4.05
N LEU A 48 21.31 -5.85 -3.79
CA LEU A 48 22.21 -6.33 -4.81
C LEU A 48 22.37 -7.85 -4.64
N LEU A 49 22.08 -8.60 -5.68
CA LEU A 49 22.04 -10.06 -5.68
C LEU A 49 23.05 -10.63 -6.67
N ASP A 50 23.59 -11.80 -6.41
CA ASP A 50 24.26 -12.60 -7.44
C ASP A 50 23.24 -13.30 -8.37
N ALA A 51 23.74 -14.04 -9.37
CA ALA A 51 22.92 -14.76 -10.33
C ALA A 51 22.04 -15.87 -9.69
N ASP A 52 22.40 -16.37 -8.51
CA ASP A 52 21.64 -17.36 -7.75
C ASP A 52 20.63 -16.71 -6.78
N GLY A 53 20.58 -15.38 -6.73
CA GLY A 53 19.70 -14.61 -5.85
C GLY A 53 20.20 -14.49 -4.41
N VAL A 54 21.49 -14.70 -4.16
CA VAL A 54 22.13 -14.46 -2.86
C VAL A 54 22.38 -12.97 -2.69
N ILE A 55 21.96 -12.42 -1.55
CA ILE A 55 22.10 -11.00 -1.22
C ILE A 55 23.57 -10.68 -0.93
N GLU A 56 24.18 -9.83 -1.74
CA GLU A 56 25.49 -9.27 -1.50
C GLU A 56 25.42 -7.96 -0.70
N TYR A 57 24.40 -7.14 -1.00
CA TYR A 57 24.15 -5.88 -0.31
C TYR A 57 22.66 -5.64 -0.17
N ALA A 58 22.28 -4.97 0.91
CA ALA A 58 20.94 -4.49 1.18
C ALA A 58 21.07 -3.11 1.85
N ASN A 59 20.29 -2.14 1.40
CA ASN A 59 20.28 -0.80 2.01
C ASN A 59 19.45 -0.77 3.30
N ALA A 60 19.46 0.37 4.00
CA ALA A 60 18.68 0.56 5.23
C ALA A 60 17.18 0.25 5.06
N ALA A 61 16.56 0.69 3.96
CA ALA A 61 15.15 0.41 3.67
C ALA A 61 14.87 -1.09 3.45
N ALA A 62 15.77 -1.80 2.76
CA ALA A 62 15.70 -3.25 2.56
C ALA A 62 15.81 -4.03 3.89
N HIS A 63 16.63 -3.55 4.82
CA HIS A 63 16.70 -4.10 6.17
C HIS A 63 15.40 -3.87 6.96
N ALA A 64 14.76 -2.71 6.81
CA ALA A 64 13.49 -2.40 7.46
C ALA A 64 12.31 -3.23 6.92
N LEU A 65 12.31 -3.53 5.61
CA LEU A 65 11.29 -4.36 4.96
C LEU A 65 11.42 -5.85 5.29
N SER A 66 12.62 -6.31 5.69
CA SER A 66 12.88 -7.72 5.93
C SER A 66 12.21 -8.21 7.23
N PRO A 67 11.35 -9.25 7.17
CA PRO A 67 10.61 -9.72 8.35
C PRO A 67 11.50 -10.39 9.42
N ARG A 68 12.77 -10.69 9.09
CA ARG A 68 13.75 -11.27 10.01
C ARG A 68 14.72 -10.20 10.50
N ARG A 69 14.73 -9.94 11.80
CA ARG A 69 15.77 -9.14 12.47
C ARG A 69 17.12 -9.87 12.39
N GLY A 70 18.02 -9.40 11.54
CA GLY A 70 19.39 -9.93 11.43
C GLY A 70 20.06 -9.62 10.10
N ALA A 71 21.34 -9.98 9.98
CA ALA A 71 22.08 -9.80 8.72
C ALA A 71 21.41 -10.59 7.59
N VAL A 72 21.03 -9.91 6.51
CA VAL A 72 20.45 -10.51 5.30
C VAL A 72 21.51 -10.81 4.23
N ALA A 73 22.66 -10.14 4.30
CA ALA A 73 23.81 -10.42 3.42
C ALA A 73 24.26 -11.88 3.56
N GLY A 74 24.62 -12.48 2.42
CA GLY A 74 25.01 -13.89 2.28
C GLY A 74 23.83 -14.87 2.28
N LYS A 75 22.58 -14.40 2.37
CA LYS A 75 21.38 -15.26 2.32
C LYS A 75 20.68 -15.14 0.98
N SER A 76 20.03 -16.21 0.55
CA SER A 76 19.12 -16.20 -0.61
C SER A 76 17.90 -15.31 -0.32
N LEU A 77 17.66 -14.30 -1.16
CA LEU A 77 16.53 -13.37 -1.02
C LEU A 77 15.17 -14.10 -0.95
N PRO A 78 14.85 -15.05 -1.85
CA PRO A 78 13.62 -15.85 -1.74
C PRO A 78 13.43 -16.55 -0.39
N ARG A 79 14.53 -17.00 0.24
CA ARG A 79 14.50 -17.64 1.57
C ARG A 79 14.31 -16.64 2.71
N VAL A 80 14.75 -15.40 2.54
CA VAL A 80 14.52 -14.30 3.49
C VAL A 80 13.03 -13.93 3.51
N LEU A 81 12.41 -13.83 2.32
CA LEU A 81 10.98 -13.52 2.16
C LEU A 81 10.07 -14.68 2.59
N GLY A 82 10.46 -15.93 2.30
CA GLY A 82 9.73 -17.13 2.75
C GLY A 82 8.35 -17.34 2.09
N GLY A 83 7.64 -18.36 2.56
CA GLY A 83 6.24 -18.61 2.18
C GLY A 83 5.96 -18.76 0.68
N ARG A 84 4.81 -18.22 0.26
CA ARG A 84 4.37 -18.22 -1.16
C ARG A 84 5.22 -17.31 -2.05
N GLN A 85 5.82 -16.26 -1.47
CA GLN A 85 6.62 -15.27 -2.22
C GLN A 85 7.94 -15.84 -2.71
N ASN A 86 8.55 -16.74 -1.93
CA ASN A 86 9.81 -17.41 -2.27
C ASN A 86 9.83 -17.94 -3.72
N ARG A 87 8.82 -18.73 -4.10
CA ARG A 87 8.77 -19.32 -5.45
C ARG A 87 8.67 -18.28 -6.55
N ARG A 88 7.93 -17.19 -6.31
CA ARG A 88 7.75 -16.12 -7.30
C ARG A 88 9.06 -15.38 -7.52
N HIS A 89 9.70 -14.88 -6.45
CA HIS A 89 10.98 -14.18 -6.57
C HIS A 89 12.09 -15.06 -7.16
N ALA A 90 12.15 -16.34 -6.80
CA ALA A 90 13.11 -17.27 -7.40
C ALA A 90 12.87 -17.50 -8.91
N ALA A 91 11.64 -17.37 -9.39
CA ALA A 91 11.34 -17.42 -10.82
C ALA A 91 11.77 -16.12 -11.52
N LEU A 92 11.47 -14.97 -10.93
CA LEU A 92 11.83 -13.65 -11.49
C LEU A 92 13.35 -13.48 -11.59
N ILE A 93 14.09 -13.84 -10.53
CA ILE A 93 15.55 -13.80 -10.52
C ILE A 93 16.12 -14.66 -11.64
N ARG A 94 15.68 -15.93 -11.75
CA ARG A 94 16.16 -16.83 -12.82
C ARG A 94 15.85 -16.30 -14.22
N GLN A 95 14.69 -15.67 -14.40
CA GLN A 95 14.31 -15.09 -15.69
C GLN A 95 15.21 -13.91 -16.07
N VAL A 96 15.50 -13.01 -15.13
CA VAL A 96 16.43 -11.89 -15.37
C VAL A 96 17.85 -12.39 -15.61
N SER A 97 18.33 -13.39 -14.86
CA SER A 97 19.64 -13.99 -15.07
C SER A 97 19.77 -14.68 -16.44
N ALA A 98 18.70 -15.31 -16.93
CA ALA A 98 18.71 -16.02 -18.21
C ALA A 98 18.58 -15.06 -19.41
N ASN A 99 17.71 -14.05 -19.30
CA ASN A 99 17.35 -13.18 -20.42
C ASN A 99 18.20 -11.91 -20.47
N GLY A 100 18.79 -11.48 -19.35
CA GLY A 100 19.56 -10.24 -19.27
C GLY A 100 18.71 -8.98 -19.49
N THR A 101 17.42 -9.04 -19.18
CA THR A 101 16.47 -7.91 -19.35
C THR A 101 15.84 -7.53 -18.02
N ASP A 102 15.51 -6.24 -17.87
CA ASP A 102 14.74 -5.75 -16.75
C ASP A 102 13.37 -6.45 -16.65
N LEU A 103 12.93 -6.70 -15.43
CA LEU A 103 11.62 -7.26 -15.13
C LEU A 103 11.00 -6.52 -13.96
N ARG A 104 9.75 -6.08 -14.13
CA ARG A 104 8.97 -5.42 -13.08
C ARG A 104 7.64 -6.14 -12.85
N GLU A 105 7.30 -6.37 -11.60
CA GLU A 105 6.02 -6.95 -11.17
C GLU A 105 5.50 -6.29 -9.90
N CYS A 106 4.18 -6.19 -9.77
CA CYS A 106 3.53 -5.78 -8.53
C CYS A 106 2.96 -7.02 -7.84
N LEU A 107 3.42 -7.30 -6.62
CA LEU A 107 3.17 -8.55 -5.90
C LEU A 107 2.58 -8.27 -4.51
N LEU A 108 1.58 -9.07 -4.12
CA LEU A 108 0.99 -8.98 -2.79
C LEU A 108 1.83 -9.76 -1.76
N HIS A 109 2.62 -9.02 -0.99
CA HIS A 109 3.18 -9.25 0.35
C HIS A 109 2.16 -9.73 1.40
N VAL A 110 2.33 -10.89 2.04
CA VAL A 110 1.61 -11.22 3.29
C VAL A 110 2.61 -11.15 4.43
N TYR A 111 2.47 -10.17 5.32
CA TYR A 111 3.26 -10.02 6.53
C TYR A 111 2.42 -10.25 7.79
N SER A 112 3.06 -10.36 8.95
CA SER A 112 2.34 -10.55 10.21
C SER A 112 1.57 -9.31 10.66
N ASP A 113 1.95 -8.13 10.18
CA ASP A 113 1.37 -6.82 10.50
C ASP A 113 0.38 -6.32 9.44
N GLY A 114 0.19 -7.05 8.34
CA GLY A 114 -0.74 -6.72 7.27
C GLY A 114 -0.24 -7.14 5.89
N ASP A 115 -1.15 -7.12 4.93
CA ASP A 115 -0.81 -7.34 3.53
C ASP A 115 -0.23 -6.07 2.90
N ARG A 116 0.74 -6.22 2.00
CA ARG A 116 1.43 -5.11 1.36
C ARG A 116 1.59 -5.35 -0.13
N TRP A 117 1.25 -4.37 -0.96
CA TRP A 117 1.55 -4.41 -2.38
C TRP A 117 2.96 -3.90 -2.63
N LEU A 118 3.82 -4.77 -3.14
CA LEU A 118 5.20 -4.44 -3.43
C LEU A 118 5.43 -4.40 -4.94
N ASP A 119 5.85 -3.25 -5.43
CA ASP A 119 6.35 -3.08 -6.78
C ASP A 119 7.83 -3.43 -6.80
N VAL A 120 8.15 -4.54 -7.47
CA VAL A 120 9.49 -5.11 -7.50
C VAL A 120 10.06 -5.00 -8.90
N GLN A 121 11.25 -4.43 -9.01
CA GLN A 121 12.02 -4.34 -10.24
C GLN A 121 13.34 -5.07 -10.09
N TYR A 122 13.60 -6.02 -10.97
CA TYR A 122 14.87 -6.73 -11.10
C TYR A 122 15.56 -6.29 -12.38
N SER A 123 16.78 -5.78 -12.24
CA SER A 123 17.59 -5.28 -13.35
C SER A 123 18.96 -5.93 -13.35
N PRO A 124 19.46 -6.44 -14.49
CA PRO A 124 20.82 -6.96 -14.57
C PRO A 124 21.81 -5.82 -14.30
N PHE A 125 22.75 -6.06 -13.39
CA PHE A 125 23.74 -5.09 -12.97
C PHE A 125 25.14 -5.61 -13.33
N HIS A 126 25.85 -4.85 -14.15
CA HIS A 126 27.23 -5.14 -14.52
C HIS A 126 28.14 -4.41 -13.54
N ALA A 127 28.42 -5.04 -12.41
CA ALA A 127 29.42 -4.55 -11.47
C ALA A 127 30.83 -4.59 -12.12
N ALA A 128 31.78 -3.83 -11.57
CA ALA A 128 33.19 -3.90 -11.98
C ALA A 128 33.81 -5.30 -11.76
N THR A 129 33.15 -6.16 -10.98
CA THR A 129 33.46 -7.58 -10.86
C THR A 129 33.04 -8.35 -12.10
N SER A 130 33.86 -9.28 -12.60
CA SER A 130 33.55 -10.13 -13.77
C SER A 130 32.40 -11.13 -13.60
N ARG A 131 31.55 -10.98 -12.58
CA ARG A 131 30.39 -11.85 -12.31
C ARG A 131 29.07 -11.10 -12.55
N PRO A 132 28.04 -11.77 -13.12
CA PRO A 132 26.72 -11.18 -13.31
C PRO A 132 26.04 -10.92 -11.96
N MET A 133 25.54 -9.71 -11.78
CA MET A 133 24.78 -9.28 -10.61
C MET A 133 23.38 -8.83 -11.02
N ILE A 134 22.47 -8.73 -10.06
CA ILE A 134 21.10 -8.25 -10.25
C ILE A 134 20.81 -7.20 -9.18
N LEU A 135 20.37 -6.03 -9.61
CA LEU A 135 19.82 -5.00 -8.74
C LEU A 135 18.31 -5.27 -8.58
N ALA A 136 17.85 -5.44 -7.35
CA ALA A 136 16.45 -5.55 -7.04
C ALA A 136 16.00 -4.31 -6.25
N GLN A 137 15.10 -3.53 -6.83
CA GLN A 137 14.40 -2.44 -6.16
C GLN A 137 13.02 -2.91 -5.74
N VAL A 138 12.61 -2.57 -4.53
CA VAL A 138 11.32 -2.92 -3.96
C VAL A 138 10.71 -1.68 -3.35
N ARG A 139 9.56 -1.28 -3.87
CA ARG A 139 8.77 -0.16 -3.35
C ARG A 139 7.46 -0.69 -2.78
N ASP A 140 7.14 -0.29 -1.56
CA ASP A 140 5.81 -0.51 -0.98
C ASP A 140 4.87 0.53 -1.60
N VAL A 141 3.86 0.06 -2.33
CA VAL A 141 2.85 0.89 -3.02
C VAL A 141 1.47 0.71 -2.41
N THR A 142 1.39 0.14 -1.19
CA THR A 142 0.13 -0.18 -0.53
C THR A 142 -0.70 1.08 -0.30
N ALA A 143 -0.09 2.12 0.27
CA ALA A 143 -0.77 3.38 0.60
C ALA A 143 -1.30 4.09 -0.65
N GLU A 144 -0.50 4.15 -1.72
CA GLU A 144 -0.92 4.74 -2.99
C GLU A 144 -2.07 3.96 -3.61
N ARG A 145 -2.02 2.63 -3.59
CA ARG A 145 -3.10 1.79 -4.13
C ARG A 145 -4.39 1.91 -3.34
N GLU A 146 -4.31 1.98 -2.01
CA GLU A 146 -5.47 2.19 -1.15
C GLU A 146 -6.09 3.56 -1.38
N ALA A 147 -5.27 4.61 -1.53
CA ALA A 147 -5.74 5.95 -1.83
C ALA A 147 -6.39 6.04 -3.22
N ASP A 148 -5.79 5.42 -4.24
CA ASP A 148 -6.34 5.38 -5.60
C ASP A 148 -7.68 4.65 -5.63
N GLU A 149 -7.80 3.53 -4.90
CA GLU A 149 -9.05 2.77 -4.82
C GLU A 149 -10.15 3.54 -4.06
N GLN A 150 -9.81 4.19 -2.95
CA GLN A 150 -10.75 5.06 -2.23
C GLN A 150 -11.22 6.23 -3.09
N LEU A 151 -10.31 6.85 -3.83
CA LEU A 151 -10.63 7.92 -4.76
C LEU A 151 -11.57 7.41 -5.87
N ARG A 152 -11.27 6.25 -6.45
CA ARG A 152 -12.11 5.62 -7.48
C ARG A 152 -13.52 5.36 -6.97
N GLN A 153 -13.67 4.79 -5.78
CA GLN A 153 -14.96 4.54 -5.16
C GLN A 153 -15.75 5.83 -4.92
N THR A 154 -15.08 6.87 -4.42
CA THR A 154 -15.71 8.19 -4.18
C THR A 154 -16.18 8.83 -5.49
N LEU A 155 -15.40 8.71 -6.57
CA LEU A 155 -15.78 9.23 -7.88
C LEU A 155 -16.97 8.49 -8.47
N GLU A 156 -17.01 7.17 -8.35
CA GLU A 156 -18.13 6.34 -8.81
C GLU A 156 -19.43 6.67 -8.06
N GLU A 157 -19.36 6.83 -6.73
CA GLU A 157 -20.50 7.27 -5.92
C GLU A 157 -20.98 8.66 -6.35
N ARG A 158 -20.05 9.61 -6.52
CA ARG A 158 -20.37 10.98 -6.92
C ARG A 158 -20.98 11.04 -8.32
N GLU A 159 -20.48 10.24 -9.26
CA GLU A 159 -21.03 10.16 -10.62
C GLU A 159 -22.48 9.62 -10.60
N LEU A 160 -22.74 8.59 -9.81
CA LEU A 160 -24.09 8.04 -9.64
C LEU A 160 -25.05 9.11 -9.09
N LEU A 161 -24.64 9.83 -8.05
CA LEU A 161 -25.45 10.91 -7.45
C LEU A 161 -25.71 12.03 -8.46
N TYR A 162 -24.69 12.46 -9.22
CA TYR A 162 -24.89 13.48 -10.26
C TYR A 162 -25.82 13.02 -11.36
N ARG A 163 -25.67 11.77 -11.83
CA ARG A 163 -26.52 11.22 -12.90
C ARG A 163 -27.97 11.15 -12.45
N ALA A 164 -28.22 10.63 -11.25
CA ALA A 164 -29.54 10.61 -10.64
C ALA A 164 -30.12 12.02 -10.53
N GLY A 165 -29.35 12.97 -9.98
CA GLY A 165 -29.77 14.37 -9.86
C GLY A 165 -30.08 15.02 -11.21
N ALA A 166 -29.29 14.73 -12.25
CA ALA A 166 -29.51 15.26 -13.60
C ALA A 166 -30.75 14.65 -14.28
N GLU A 167 -31.00 13.35 -14.13
CA GLU A 167 -32.21 12.70 -14.65
C GLU A 167 -33.47 13.24 -13.99
N LEU A 168 -33.44 13.39 -12.66
CA LEU A 168 -34.52 14.01 -11.91
C LEU A 168 -34.69 15.49 -12.28
N GLY A 169 -33.60 16.23 -12.45
CA GLY A 169 -33.63 17.66 -12.77
C GLY A 169 -34.05 18.01 -14.20
N ARG A 170 -34.07 17.05 -15.14
CA ARG A 170 -34.48 17.28 -16.54
C ARG A 170 -35.99 17.43 -16.71
N SER A 171 -36.77 16.91 -15.76
CA SER A 171 -38.21 17.04 -15.76
C SER A 171 -38.63 18.09 -14.74
N LEU A 172 -39.44 19.06 -15.15
CA LEU A 172 -40.20 19.91 -14.22
C LEU A 172 -41.52 19.25 -13.80
N ASP A 173 -41.84 18.08 -14.37
CA ASP A 173 -42.98 17.25 -14.00
C ASP A 173 -42.61 16.33 -12.84
N LEU A 174 -43.13 16.66 -11.67
CA LEU A 174 -43.01 15.91 -10.42
C LEU A 174 -43.41 14.43 -10.58
N GLY A 175 -44.43 14.12 -11.38
CA GLY A 175 -44.87 12.73 -11.60
C GLY A 175 -43.79 11.89 -12.28
N HIS A 176 -43.13 12.44 -13.30
CA HIS A 176 -42.02 11.78 -13.97
C HIS A 176 -40.79 11.67 -13.05
N ILE A 177 -40.47 12.73 -12.28
CA ILE A 177 -39.37 12.72 -11.30
C ILE A 177 -39.54 11.58 -10.30
N PHE A 178 -40.71 11.48 -9.67
CA PHE A 178 -40.96 10.47 -8.63
C PHE A 178 -40.91 9.04 -9.20
N THR A 179 -41.40 8.84 -10.42
CA THR A 179 -41.35 7.54 -11.09
C THR A 179 -39.91 7.12 -11.41
N THR A 180 -39.08 8.06 -11.89
CA THR A 180 -37.66 7.84 -12.15
C THR A 180 -36.91 7.54 -10.85
N MET A 181 -37.13 8.34 -9.80
CA MET A 181 -36.54 8.11 -8.47
C MET A 181 -36.85 6.72 -7.93
N ARG A 182 -38.13 6.30 -8.00
CA ARG A 182 -38.55 4.97 -7.56
C ARG A 182 -37.83 3.87 -8.33
N SER A 183 -37.69 4.02 -9.65
CA SER A 183 -36.98 3.04 -10.48
C SER A 183 -35.51 2.90 -10.07
N MET A 184 -34.82 4.00 -9.80
CA MET A 184 -33.43 3.97 -9.33
C MET A 184 -33.28 3.32 -7.95
N ILE A 185 -34.20 3.57 -7.02
CA ILE A 185 -34.18 2.94 -5.68
C ILE A 185 -34.37 1.42 -5.80
N ALA A 186 -35.33 0.99 -6.62
CA ALA A 186 -35.66 -0.42 -6.80
C ALA A 186 -34.55 -1.26 -7.45
N GLU A 187 -33.55 -0.64 -8.09
CA GLU A 187 -32.39 -1.37 -8.63
C GLU A 187 -31.46 -1.91 -7.53
N ARG A 188 -31.51 -1.34 -6.32
CA ARG A 188 -30.59 -1.70 -5.23
C ARG A 188 -31.26 -2.07 -3.93
N LEU A 189 -32.52 -1.71 -3.75
CA LEU A 189 -33.31 -1.99 -2.56
C LEU A 189 -34.65 -2.59 -2.97
N ASP A 190 -35.00 -3.74 -2.38
CA ASP A 190 -36.35 -4.27 -2.49
C ASP A 190 -37.33 -3.29 -1.84
N CYS A 191 -38.06 -2.56 -2.69
CA CYS A 191 -38.98 -1.51 -2.31
C CYS A 191 -40.38 -1.88 -2.79
N ASP A 192 -41.13 -2.57 -1.93
CA ASP A 192 -42.52 -2.98 -2.20
C ASP A 192 -43.49 -1.80 -2.12
N VAL A 193 -43.17 -0.81 -1.27
CA VAL A 193 -44.02 0.35 -0.99
C VAL A 193 -43.17 1.61 -0.89
N LEU A 194 -43.56 2.65 -1.62
CA LEU A 194 -42.95 3.98 -1.57
C LEU A 194 -44.03 5.06 -1.60
N TYR A 195 -44.07 5.90 -0.56
CA TYR A 195 -44.89 7.10 -0.53
C TYR A 195 -44.01 8.33 -0.40
N LEU A 196 -44.29 9.34 -1.22
CA LEU A 196 -43.72 10.68 -1.08
C LEU A 196 -44.85 11.63 -0.70
N SER A 197 -44.67 12.42 0.34
CA SER A 197 -45.68 13.35 0.83
C SER A 197 -45.05 14.69 1.18
N SER A 198 -45.75 15.78 0.91
CA SER A 198 -45.40 17.09 1.45
C SER A 198 -46.05 17.27 2.81
N PHE A 199 -45.41 18.07 3.65
CA PHE A 199 -45.94 18.50 4.93
C PHE A 199 -45.97 20.03 4.98
N ASP A 200 -47.12 20.58 5.33
CA ASP A 200 -47.32 22.00 5.58
C ASP A 200 -47.37 22.24 7.10
N ALA A 201 -46.41 23.01 7.61
CA ALA A 201 -46.24 23.22 9.05
C ALA A 201 -47.30 24.15 9.66
N ASP A 202 -47.86 25.08 8.87
CA ASP A 202 -48.84 26.05 9.36
C ASP A 202 -50.22 25.40 9.53
N SER A 203 -50.59 24.53 8.60
CA SER A 203 -51.87 23.80 8.59
C SER A 203 -51.77 22.41 9.23
N GLU A 204 -50.55 21.95 9.52
CA GLU A 204 -50.21 20.59 9.97
C GLU A 204 -50.74 19.49 9.04
N MET A 205 -50.86 19.78 7.75
CA MET A 205 -51.41 18.86 6.75
C MET A 205 -50.31 18.12 6.01
N ILE A 206 -50.47 16.80 5.91
CA ILE A 206 -49.64 15.90 5.11
C ILE A 206 -50.42 15.58 3.83
N THR A 207 -49.83 15.87 2.67
CA THR A 207 -50.45 15.62 1.36
C THR A 207 -49.62 14.61 0.60
N CYS A 208 -50.24 13.52 0.16
CA CYS A 208 -49.58 12.53 -0.68
C CYS A 208 -49.29 13.13 -2.06
N LEU A 209 -48.06 13.03 -2.52
CA LEU A 209 -47.61 13.52 -3.84
C LEU A 209 -47.21 12.37 -4.77
N PHE A 210 -46.91 11.20 -4.22
CA PHE A 210 -46.61 9.99 -4.97
C PHE A 210 -46.87 8.76 -4.10
N ALA A 211 -47.43 7.72 -4.72
CA ALA A 211 -47.75 6.47 -4.06
C ALA A 211 -47.48 5.30 -4.98
N TRP A 212 -46.68 4.36 -4.51
CA TRP A 212 -46.41 3.07 -5.15
C TRP A 212 -46.61 1.97 -4.12
N GLN A 213 -47.40 0.96 -4.47
CA GLN A 213 -47.71 -0.16 -3.60
C GLN A 213 -47.99 -1.41 -4.43
N ASP A 214 -47.54 -2.57 -3.94
CA ASP A 214 -47.83 -3.88 -4.54
C ASP A 214 -47.48 -3.95 -6.05
N GLY A 215 -46.35 -3.35 -6.42
CA GLY A 215 -45.82 -3.36 -7.78
C GLY A 215 -46.49 -2.41 -8.77
N HIS A 216 -47.40 -1.54 -8.33
CA HIS A 216 -48.14 -0.64 -9.22
C HIS A 216 -48.23 0.79 -8.66
N PRO A 217 -48.28 1.83 -9.52
CA PRO A 217 -48.55 3.19 -9.08
C PRO A 217 -50.01 3.32 -8.60
N MET A 218 -50.22 4.10 -7.54
CA MET A 218 -51.55 4.37 -6.98
C MET A 218 -52.04 5.76 -7.40
N GLU A 219 -53.35 5.91 -7.57
CA GLU A 219 -53.95 7.22 -7.85
C GLU A 219 -53.92 8.12 -6.61
N ILE A 220 -53.19 9.23 -6.71
CA ILE A 220 -53.01 10.19 -5.62
C ILE A 220 -54.34 10.83 -5.21
N ALA A 221 -55.28 11.03 -6.15
CA ALA A 221 -56.61 11.58 -5.86
C ALA A 221 -57.40 10.75 -4.85
N GLY A 222 -57.08 9.46 -4.69
CA GLY A 222 -57.65 8.57 -3.67
C GLY A 222 -57.09 8.77 -2.26
N PHE A 223 -56.02 9.56 -2.09
CA PHE A 223 -55.38 9.83 -0.80
C PHE A 223 -55.71 11.25 -0.33
N PRO A 224 -56.69 11.42 0.59
CA PRO A 224 -57.00 12.74 1.11
C PRO A 224 -55.83 13.28 1.95
N PRO A 225 -55.63 14.61 2.00
CA PRO A 225 -54.71 15.21 2.95
C PRO A 225 -55.07 14.80 4.38
N VAL A 226 -54.07 14.36 5.14
CA VAL A 226 -54.24 13.90 6.53
C VAL A 226 -53.55 14.86 7.49
N LYS A 227 -54.17 15.13 8.64
CA LYS A 227 -53.52 15.92 9.69
C LYS A 227 -52.37 15.13 10.32
N LEU A 228 -51.34 15.86 10.77
CA LEU A 228 -50.27 15.31 11.59
C LEU A 228 -50.85 14.60 12.82
N ALA A 229 -50.58 13.31 12.92
CA ALA A 229 -51.11 12.50 14.01
C ALA A 229 -50.40 12.80 15.35
N PRO A 230 -51.07 12.54 16.49
CA PRO A 230 -50.44 12.61 17.81
C PRO A 230 -49.22 11.69 17.92
N GLU A 231 -48.36 11.96 18.90
CA GLU A 231 -47.13 11.20 19.13
C GLU A 231 -47.39 9.68 19.24
N GLY A 232 -46.56 8.89 18.56
CA GLY A 232 -46.68 7.43 18.50
C GLY A 232 -47.72 6.89 17.50
N LYS A 233 -48.39 7.75 16.71
CA LYS A 233 -49.34 7.33 15.66
C LYS A 233 -48.94 7.85 14.29
N GLY A 234 -49.26 7.07 13.25
CA GLY A 234 -49.06 7.44 11.85
C GLY A 234 -47.62 7.34 11.39
N THR A 235 -47.34 6.47 10.42
CA THR A 235 -45.98 6.23 9.91
C THR A 235 -45.31 7.51 9.40
N GLN A 236 -46.04 8.33 8.65
CA GLN A 236 -45.54 9.60 8.11
C GLN A 236 -45.34 10.65 9.22
N SER A 237 -46.24 10.69 10.22
CA SER A 237 -46.15 11.63 11.34
C SER A 237 -44.96 11.32 12.26
N LEU A 238 -44.59 10.05 12.40
CA LEU A 238 -43.38 9.65 13.12
C LEU A 238 -42.13 10.22 12.43
N VAL A 239 -41.98 10.00 11.12
CA VAL A 239 -40.83 10.49 10.33
C VAL A 239 -40.70 12.02 10.41
N ILE A 240 -41.81 12.75 10.27
CA ILE A 240 -41.82 14.22 10.36
C ILE A 240 -41.31 14.71 11.73
N ARG A 241 -41.57 13.97 12.81
CA ARG A 241 -41.15 14.35 14.17
C ARG A 241 -39.71 13.96 14.48
N THR A 242 -39.21 12.87 13.90
CA THR A 242 -37.89 12.32 14.24
C THR A 242 -36.74 12.87 13.41
N GLY A 243 -37.00 13.38 12.20
CA GLY A 243 -35.98 13.96 11.31
C GLY A 243 -34.99 12.93 10.79
#